data_AF-A0A0T0M7B2-F1
#
_entry.id   AF-A0A0T0M7B2-F1
#
_cell.length_a   1.000
_cell.length_b   1.000
_cell.length_c   1.000
_cell.angle_alpha   90.00
_cell.angle_beta   90.00
_cell.angle_gamma   90.00
#
_symmetry.space_group_name_H-M   'P 1'
#
loop_
_entity.id
_entity.type
_entity.pdbx_description
1 polymer ?
#
loop_
_entity_poly.entity_id
_entity_poly.type
_entity_poly.pdbx_seq_one_letter_code
_entity_poly.pdbx_strand_id
1 'polypeptide(L)'
;MQRKRSVKLLNRKGAIAFFLFSASFYSAQFMNGLNRIYMQEGEKINLPREYNFFVNEQKKNSQEIFFKNLQHSDGNGGSFNSLDLIFFENKKYDFLKTGFVIVPEINSKLMGKPISTVPVRATGTWKAPKGTVDFDTYNPRNNTTNFFYMKFFGNITDEQLLAHFFNMKVANFNSKIDNSVQFIRDINKANKIQINENFDSESPGLLTRLCKEINSKMPDSDCNFAPYKAYLANPDEDKTRKNLDDFYGSIWNNGVDDVTNEYILPRGSIDLPQNALKLVLPNQFFYGKSKNDQSDVFFYINNIQHNLTYDFKLKTYVFIFKITPFADSLSSDFKFISSYHNTLKGKQEVGEIEVKKNEIKNIELLLYPDRMEVQVYFKGNDNRFDYHYKLKNIFNIKKNNQ
;
A
#
# COMPACT_ATOMS: atom_id res chain seq x y z
N MET A 1 -40.50 -17.73 -39.87
CA MET A 1 -40.37 -16.26 -39.78
C MET A 1 -39.23 -15.93 -38.79
N GLN A 2 -38.06 -15.48 -39.25
CA GLN A 2 -36.92 -15.21 -38.35
C GLN A 2 -36.98 -13.77 -37.79
N ARG A 3 -36.95 -13.61 -36.46
CA ARG A 3 -36.67 -12.31 -35.83
C ARG A 3 -35.21 -12.23 -35.38
N LYS A 4 -34.34 -11.67 -36.24
CA LYS A 4 -32.99 -11.23 -35.84
C LYS A 4 -33.12 -10.19 -34.71
N ARG A 5 -32.61 -10.48 -33.52
CA ARG A 5 -32.29 -9.45 -32.52
C ARG A 5 -30.83 -9.04 -32.68
N SER A 6 -30.62 -7.84 -33.22
CA SER A 6 -29.28 -7.24 -33.36
C SER A 6 -28.73 -6.83 -32.00
N VAL A 7 -27.75 -7.57 -31.47
CA VAL A 7 -26.99 -7.13 -30.30
C VAL A 7 -26.06 -5.99 -30.73
N LYS A 8 -26.32 -4.77 -30.27
CA LYS A 8 -25.39 -3.65 -30.44
C LYS A 8 -24.14 -3.90 -29.57
N LEU A 9 -23.01 -4.17 -30.20
CA LEU A 9 -21.69 -4.20 -29.55
C LEU A 9 -21.38 -2.82 -28.98
N LEU A 10 -21.43 -2.70 -27.65
CA LEU A 10 -21.18 -1.45 -26.92
C LEU A 10 -19.69 -1.34 -26.60
N ASN A 11 -18.95 -0.70 -27.51
CA ASN A 11 -17.50 -0.53 -27.45
C ASN A 11 -17.05 0.20 -26.17
N ARG A 12 -16.31 -0.48 -25.29
CA ARG A 12 -15.77 0.07 -24.03
C ARG A 12 -14.35 -0.48 -23.77
N LYS A 13 -13.46 0.40 -23.28
CA LYS A 13 -12.07 0.13 -22.86
C LYS A 13 -11.91 0.47 -21.36
N GLY A 14 -10.90 -0.08 -20.67
CA GLY A 14 -10.57 0.26 -19.26
C GLY A 14 -9.56 -0.69 -18.61
N ALA A 15 -8.84 -0.26 -17.57
CA ALA A 15 -7.57 -0.79 -17.03
C ALA A 15 -7.43 -2.27 -16.56
N ILE A 16 -6.18 -2.80 -16.63
CA ILE A 16 -5.72 -4.04 -15.94
C ILE A 16 -4.90 -3.78 -14.68
N ALA A 17 -4.33 -2.58 -14.46
CA ALA A 17 -3.70 -2.25 -13.18
C ALA A 17 -4.67 -2.52 -12.00
N PHE A 18 -5.96 -2.29 -12.24
CA PHE A 18 -7.13 -2.93 -11.61
C PHE A 18 -6.82 -4.28 -10.90
N PHE A 19 -6.41 -5.30 -11.65
CA PHE A 19 -6.32 -6.66 -11.12
C PHE A 19 -5.01 -6.93 -10.39
N LEU A 20 -3.91 -6.46 -10.96
CA LEU A 20 -2.56 -6.67 -10.40
C LEU A 20 -2.39 -5.92 -9.07
N PHE A 21 -3.24 -4.94 -8.84
CA PHE A 21 -3.52 -4.33 -7.56
C PHE A 21 -4.45 -5.16 -6.66
N SER A 22 -5.62 -5.58 -7.17
CA SER A 22 -6.64 -6.23 -6.34
C SER A 22 -6.20 -7.58 -5.76
N ALA A 23 -5.51 -8.42 -6.54
CA ALA A 23 -5.02 -9.73 -6.07
C ALA A 23 -3.88 -9.62 -5.04
N SER A 24 -3.35 -8.42 -4.82
CA SER A 24 -2.35 -8.12 -3.79
C SER A 24 -2.88 -7.25 -2.65
N PHE A 25 -4.13 -6.77 -2.75
CA PHE A 25 -4.92 -6.14 -1.69
C PHE A 25 -5.77 -7.13 -0.90
N TYR A 26 -6.36 -8.12 -1.59
CA TYR A 26 -7.36 -9.04 -1.03
C TYR A 26 -6.77 -10.20 -0.21
N SER A 27 -5.61 -9.99 0.43
CA SER A 27 -4.90 -10.97 1.25
C SER A 27 -5.17 -10.85 2.75
N ALA A 28 -5.65 -9.70 3.23
CA ALA A 28 -5.86 -9.46 4.67
C ALA A 28 -7.21 -10.02 5.14
N GLN A 29 -7.32 -11.34 5.02
CA GLN A 29 -8.56 -12.11 4.97
C GLN A 29 -9.43 -11.78 3.73
N PHE A 30 -10.04 -12.83 3.19
CA PHE A 30 -11.08 -12.88 2.11
C PHE A 30 -12.79 -13.02 2.33
N MET A 31 -12.91 -13.20 0.90
CA MET A 31 -13.45 -12.36 -0.24
C MET A 31 -14.79 -12.62 -1.04
N ASN A 32 -15.78 -13.54 -0.96
CA ASN A 32 -15.97 -15.01 -0.94
C ASN A 32 -16.66 -15.38 -2.26
N GLY A 33 -16.27 -16.46 -2.93
CA GLY A 33 -16.56 -16.58 -4.37
C GLY A 33 -16.18 -15.29 -5.12
N LEU A 34 -15.23 -14.53 -4.53
CA LEU A 34 -14.82 -13.15 -4.78
C LEU A 34 -15.92 -12.06 -4.88
N ASN A 35 -17.10 -12.21 -4.25
CA ASN A 35 -17.99 -11.06 -3.95
C ASN A 35 -19.02 -11.25 -2.82
N ARG A 36 -19.51 -12.47 -2.51
CA ARG A 36 -20.87 -12.62 -1.91
C ARG A 36 -20.98 -12.81 -0.39
N ILE A 37 -19.87 -12.89 0.36
CA ILE A 37 -19.88 -13.13 1.83
C ILE A 37 -18.83 -12.24 2.54
N TYR A 38 -18.39 -11.16 1.88
CA TYR A 38 -17.05 -10.59 2.13
C TYR A 38 -16.92 -9.14 1.62
N MET A 39 -17.75 -8.72 0.66
CA MET A 39 -18.34 -7.38 0.66
C MET A 39 -19.84 -7.55 0.94
N GLN A 40 -20.29 -7.17 2.13
CA GLN A 40 -21.69 -6.84 2.37
C GLN A 40 -22.04 -5.54 1.63
N GLU A 41 -23.33 -5.31 1.37
CA GLU A 41 -23.77 -4.04 0.76
C GLU A 41 -23.41 -2.86 1.66
N GLY A 42 -22.57 -1.95 1.14
CA GLY A 42 -22.08 -0.77 1.86
C GLY A 42 -20.60 -0.81 2.23
N GLU A 43 -19.93 -1.97 2.21
CA GLU A 43 -18.52 -2.04 2.60
C GLU A 43 -17.60 -1.40 1.55
N LYS A 44 -16.74 -0.47 2.01
CA LYS A 44 -15.72 0.18 1.19
C LYS A 44 -14.56 -0.79 0.91
N ILE A 45 -13.78 -0.49 -0.14
CA ILE A 45 -12.37 -0.89 -0.14
C ILE A 45 -11.67 0.00 0.88
N ASN A 46 -10.81 -0.54 1.73
CA ASN A 46 -9.99 0.24 2.66
C ASN A 46 -8.87 0.97 1.91
N LEU A 47 -9.29 2.02 1.20
CA LEU A 47 -8.50 3.13 0.70
C LEU A 47 -9.10 4.42 1.27
N PRO A 48 -8.30 5.50 1.37
CA PRO A 48 -8.83 6.82 1.67
C PRO A 48 -9.94 7.19 0.69
N ARG A 49 -11.08 7.72 1.17
CA ARG A 49 -12.31 7.97 0.37
C ARG A 49 -12.06 8.77 -0.91
N GLU A 50 -11.05 9.62 -0.96
CA GLU A 50 -10.70 10.38 -2.15
C GLU A 50 -10.19 9.52 -3.32
N TYR A 51 -9.84 8.25 -3.08
CA TYR A 51 -9.54 7.22 -4.09
C TYR A 51 -10.79 6.46 -4.60
N ASN A 52 -12.01 6.84 -4.21
CA ASN A 52 -13.24 6.19 -4.69
C ASN A 52 -13.39 6.17 -6.22
N PHE A 53 -12.76 7.10 -6.95
CA PHE A 53 -12.73 7.04 -8.43
C PHE A 53 -12.02 5.77 -8.94
N PHE A 54 -10.94 5.37 -8.28
CA PHE A 54 -10.15 4.19 -8.61
C PHE A 54 -10.92 2.92 -8.23
N VAL A 55 -11.52 2.89 -7.03
CA VAL A 55 -12.45 1.83 -6.58
C VAL A 55 -13.61 1.61 -7.57
N ASN A 56 -14.20 2.69 -8.08
CA ASN A 56 -15.32 2.60 -9.02
C ASN A 56 -14.88 2.14 -10.43
N GLU A 57 -13.68 2.51 -10.89
CA GLU A 57 -13.13 1.95 -12.13
C GLU A 57 -12.79 0.45 -11.98
N GLN A 58 -12.28 0.03 -10.82
CA GLN A 58 -12.05 -1.39 -10.50
C GLN A 58 -13.35 -2.21 -10.53
N LYS A 59 -14.41 -1.76 -9.84
CA LYS A 59 -15.72 -2.44 -9.79
C LYS A 59 -16.38 -2.62 -11.15
N LYS A 60 -16.05 -1.77 -12.13
CA LYS A 60 -16.49 -1.92 -13.53
C LYS A 60 -15.70 -2.99 -14.27
N ASN A 61 -14.38 -3.03 -14.11
CA ASN A 61 -13.51 -3.91 -14.90
C ASN A 61 -13.51 -5.36 -14.38
N SER A 62 -13.83 -5.59 -13.10
CA SER A 62 -13.98 -6.93 -12.51
C SER A 62 -15.10 -7.77 -13.14
N GLN A 63 -16.06 -7.14 -13.82
CA GLN A 63 -17.16 -7.83 -14.51
C GLN A 63 -16.73 -8.45 -15.87
N GLU A 64 -15.51 -8.16 -16.33
CA GLU A 64 -15.03 -8.54 -17.67
C GLU A 64 -13.86 -9.54 -17.67
N ILE A 65 -13.38 -9.93 -16.48
CA ILE A 65 -12.20 -10.80 -16.28
C ILE A 65 -12.58 -11.94 -15.32
N PHE A 66 -12.30 -13.18 -15.71
CA PHE A 66 -12.62 -14.38 -14.93
C PHE A 66 -11.36 -14.94 -14.26
N PHE A 67 -11.54 -15.81 -13.26
CA PHE A 67 -10.45 -16.43 -12.52
C PHE A 67 -10.70 -17.93 -12.32
N LYS A 68 -9.62 -18.72 -12.21
CA LYS A 68 -9.63 -20.13 -11.82
C LYS A 68 -8.34 -20.48 -11.06
N ASN A 69 -8.21 -21.72 -10.60
CA ASN A 69 -6.96 -22.29 -10.06
C ASN A 69 -6.35 -21.46 -8.91
N LEU A 70 -7.20 -20.91 -8.03
CA LEU A 70 -6.76 -20.17 -6.85
C LEU A 70 -6.02 -21.10 -5.88
N GLN A 71 -4.78 -20.77 -5.57
CA GLN A 71 -4.00 -21.34 -4.47
C GLN A 71 -3.64 -20.24 -3.48
N HIS A 72 -3.55 -20.60 -2.21
CA HIS A 72 -3.39 -19.68 -1.09
C HIS A 72 -2.57 -20.40 -0.01
N SER A 73 -1.62 -19.68 0.61
CA SER A 73 -0.79 -20.20 1.70
C SER A 73 -0.31 -19.05 2.58
N ASP A 74 -0.68 -19.09 3.86
CA ASP A 74 -0.42 -18.03 4.82
C ASP A 74 0.51 -18.50 5.95
N GLY A 75 1.34 -17.58 6.43
CA GLY A 75 2.14 -17.75 7.63
C GLY A 75 2.61 -16.40 8.18
N ASN A 76 3.20 -16.40 9.36
CA ASN A 76 3.50 -15.17 10.13
C ASN A 76 4.35 -14.13 9.34
N GLY A 77 5.21 -14.60 8.42
CA GLY A 77 6.01 -13.72 7.54
C GLY A 77 5.20 -13.02 6.44
N GLY A 78 4.04 -13.55 6.04
CA GLY A 78 3.20 -13.01 4.97
C GLY A 78 2.48 -14.09 4.18
N SER A 79 1.62 -13.65 3.26
CA SER A 79 0.74 -14.49 2.46
C SER A 79 1.23 -14.68 1.02
N PHE A 80 1.06 -15.89 0.50
CA PHE A 80 1.24 -16.25 -0.91
C PHE A 80 -0.13 -16.53 -1.53
N ASN A 81 -0.39 -15.93 -2.68
CA ASN A 81 -1.59 -16.21 -3.47
C ASN A 81 -1.19 -16.44 -4.94
N SER A 82 -1.77 -17.44 -5.58
CA SER A 82 -1.66 -17.61 -7.04
C SER A 82 -3.02 -17.94 -7.66
N LEU A 83 -3.24 -17.48 -8.89
CA LEU A 83 -4.49 -17.74 -9.63
C LEU A 83 -4.27 -17.57 -11.13
N ASP A 84 -5.08 -18.26 -11.95
CA ASP A 84 -5.14 -18.03 -13.39
C ASP A 84 -6.20 -16.97 -13.72
N LEU A 85 -5.78 -15.85 -14.29
CA LEU A 85 -6.65 -14.88 -14.94
C LEU A 85 -7.09 -15.36 -16.32
N ILE A 86 -8.35 -15.10 -16.68
CA ILE A 86 -8.90 -15.38 -18.00
C ILE A 86 -9.48 -14.09 -18.59
N PHE A 87 -8.80 -13.56 -19.62
CA PHE A 87 -9.26 -12.45 -20.43
C PHE A 87 -9.89 -12.96 -21.73
N PHE A 88 -11.01 -12.36 -22.14
CA PHE A 88 -11.69 -12.71 -23.39
C PHE A 88 -11.41 -11.70 -24.52
N GLU A 89 -11.40 -12.19 -25.76
CA GLU A 89 -11.58 -11.39 -26.98
C GLU A 89 -10.52 -10.29 -27.20
N ASN A 90 -9.30 -10.49 -26.70
CA ASN A 90 -8.12 -9.63 -26.90
C ASN A 90 -8.34 -8.15 -26.50
N LYS A 91 -9.19 -7.90 -25.49
CA LYS A 91 -9.51 -6.55 -25.02
C LYS A 91 -8.23 -5.77 -24.65
N LYS A 92 -8.21 -4.47 -24.98
CA LYS A 92 -7.16 -3.51 -24.60
C LYS A 92 -7.60 -2.71 -23.37
N TYR A 93 -6.75 -2.65 -22.34
CA TYR A 93 -7.12 -2.20 -21.00
C TYR A 93 -6.35 -0.94 -20.55
N ASP A 94 -6.95 0.23 -20.74
CA ASP A 94 -6.37 1.57 -20.53
C ASP A 94 -6.50 2.08 -19.07
N PHE A 95 -5.37 2.39 -18.41
CA PHE A 95 -5.32 2.85 -17.02
C PHE A 95 -5.88 4.25 -16.84
N LEU A 96 -7.05 4.41 -16.18
CA LEU A 96 -7.66 5.72 -15.88
C LEU A 96 -7.85 6.64 -17.12
N LYS A 97 -7.87 6.05 -18.33
CA LYS A 97 -7.87 6.76 -19.64
C LYS A 97 -6.63 7.62 -19.89
N THR A 98 -5.48 7.21 -19.35
CA THR A 98 -4.19 7.89 -19.52
C THR A 98 -3.46 7.50 -20.81
N GLY A 99 -3.88 6.40 -21.45
CA GLY A 99 -3.20 5.80 -22.60
C GLY A 99 -2.05 4.86 -22.23
N PHE A 100 -1.83 4.58 -20.94
CA PHE A 100 -1.08 3.40 -20.50
C PHE A 100 -2.00 2.17 -20.66
N VAL A 101 -1.83 1.44 -21.77
CA VAL A 101 -2.75 0.38 -22.19
C VAL A 101 -2.11 -0.98 -22.01
N ILE A 102 -2.65 -1.78 -21.11
CA ILE A 102 -2.24 -3.17 -20.95
C ILE A 102 -3.01 -4.05 -21.96
N VAL A 103 -2.29 -4.98 -22.58
CA VAL A 103 -2.82 -5.93 -23.56
C VAL A 103 -2.40 -7.34 -23.12
N PRO A 104 -3.35 -8.25 -22.84
CA PRO A 104 -3.04 -9.65 -22.59
C PRO A 104 -2.84 -10.39 -23.92
N GLU A 105 -1.85 -11.28 -24.03
CA GLU A 105 -1.63 -12.04 -25.27
C GLU A 105 -2.55 -13.27 -25.33
N ILE A 106 -3.16 -13.54 -26.49
CA ILE A 106 -3.98 -14.76 -26.68
C ILE A 106 -3.07 -15.99 -26.66
N ASN A 107 -3.36 -16.94 -25.77
CA ASN A 107 -2.62 -18.19 -25.64
C ASN A 107 -3.50 -19.45 -25.55
N SER A 108 -4.84 -19.31 -25.54
CA SER A 108 -5.75 -20.44 -25.45
C SER A 108 -7.11 -20.15 -26.10
N LYS A 109 -8.00 -21.15 -26.09
CA LYS A 109 -9.40 -21.02 -26.51
C LYS A 109 -10.33 -21.66 -25.48
N LEU A 110 -11.43 -20.97 -25.17
CA LEU A 110 -12.48 -21.47 -24.28
C LEU A 110 -13.82 -21.37 -25.02
N MET A 111 -14.51 -22.52 -25.15
CA MET A 111 -15.74 -22.64 -25.96
C MET A 111 -15.56 -22.11 -27.39
N GLY A 112 -14.38 -22.34 -27.99
CA GLY A 112 -14.00 -21.85 -29.32
C GLY A 112 -13.56 -20.38 -29.39
N LYS A 113 -13.90 -19.54 -28.40
CA LYS A 113 -13.47 -18.13 -28.33
C LYS A 113 -11.98 -18.01 -27.97
N PRO A 114 -11.23 -17.07 -28.56
CA PRO A 114 -9.86 -16.78 -28.12
C PRO A 114 -9.85 -16.16 -26.73
N ILE A 115 -8.96 -16.66 -25.88
CA ILE A 115 -8.72 -16.15 -24.52
C ILE A 115 -7.22 -16.05 -24.22
N SER A 116 -6.91 -15.21 -23.24
CA SER A 116 -5.60 -15.15 -22.59
C SER A 116 -5.74 -15.74 -21.19
N THR A 117 -5.04 -16.85 -20.92
CA THR A 117 -4.86 -17.35 -19.55
C THR A 117 -3.54 -16.84 -19.01
N VAL A 118 -3.57 -15.99 -17.98
CA VAL A 118 -2.37 -15.44 -17.34
C VAL A 118 -2.31 -15.97 -15.91
N PRO A 119 -1.44 -16.95 -15.59
CA PRO A 119 -1.13 -17.25 -14.20
C PRO A 119 -0.50 -16.02 -13.54
N VAL A 120 -0.94 -15.72 -12.33
CA VAL A 120 -0.53 -14.56 -11.54
C VAL A 120 -0.07 -15.05 -10.17
N ARG A 121 1.04 -14.52 -9.66
CA ARG A 121 1.54 -14.77 -8.30
C ARG A 121 1.58 -13.45 -7.53
N ALA A 122 0.89 -13.36 -6.40
CA ALA A 122 0.96 -12.24 -5.47
C ALA A 122 1.80 -12.59 -4.23
N THR A 123 2.65 -11.66 -3.81
CA THR A 123 3.59 -11.78 -2.68
C THR A 123 3.75 -10.45 -1.93
N GLY A 124 4.18 -10.51 -0.67
CA GLY A 124 4.43 -9.29 0.15
C GLY A 124 3.20 -8.40 0.33
N THR A 125 2.02 -9.03 0.26
CA THR A 125 0.69 -8.43 0.19
C THR A 125 0.22 -7.91 1.55
N TRP A 126 -0.77 -7.01 1.54
CA TRP A 126 -1.19 -6.26 2.73
C TRP A 126 -1.64 -7.15 3.90
N LYS A 127 -1.23 -6.79 5.12
CA LYS A 127 -1.42 -7.59 6.35
C LYS A 127 -2.52 -7.09 7.30
N ALA A 128 -2.90 -5.81 7.29
CA ALA A 128 -3.92 -5.33 8.25
C ALA A 128 -5.31 -5.88 7.93
N PRO A 129 -5.99 -6.59 8.86
CA PRO A 129 -7.33 -7.12 8.61
C PRO A 129 -8.31 -6.04 8.16
N LYS A 130 -9.23 -6.45 7.30
CA LYS A 130 -10.31 -5.59 6.81
C LYS A 130 -11.05 -4.89 7.96
N GLY A 131 -11.16 -3.56 7.87
CA GLY A 131 -11.83 -2.74 8.88
C GLY A 131 -10.95 -2.30 10.05
N THR A 132 -9.74 -2.87 10.24
CA THR A 132 -8.81 -2.44 11.30
C THR A 132 -8.33 -1.00 11.11
N VAL A 133 -8.20 -0.53 9.86
CA VAL A 133 -7.72 0.82 9.54
C VAL A 133 -8.80 1.63 8.84
N ASP A 134 -9.32 2.68 9.49
CA ASP A 134 -10.16 3.69 8.86
C ASP A 134 -9.32 4.80 8.22
N PHE A 135 -9.19 4.77 6.89
CA PHE A 135 -8.44 5.77 6.14
C PHE A 135 -9.16 7.12 6.01
N ASP A 136 -10.41 7.26 6.43
CA ASP A 136 -11.08 8.57 6.48
C ASP A 136 -10.68 9.38 7.73
N THR A 137 -10.06 8.74 8.74
CA THR A 137 -9.55 9.40 9.97
C THR A 137 -8.08 9.12 10.29
N TYR A 138 -7.47 8.08 9.73
CA TYR A 138 -6.06 7.73 9.99
C TYR A 138 -5.06 8.75 9.41
N ASN A 139 -3.95 8.94 10.14
CA ASN A 139 -2.82 9.77 9.77
C ASN A 139 -1.53 9.10 10.28
N PRO A 140 -0.54 8.76 9.41
CA PRO A 140 0.70 8.11 9.82
C PRO A 140 1.62 8.88 10.79
N ARG A 141 1.35 10.18 11.03
CA ARG A 141 1.98 10.98 12.11
C ARG A 141 1.26 10.89 13.45
N ASN A 142 0.06 10.33 13.53
CA ASN A 142 -0.64 10.17 14.80
C ASN A 142 0.01 9.06 15.63
N ASN A 143 1.00 9.46 16.43
CA ASN A 143 1.77 8.59 17.31
C ASN A 143 0.89 7.81 18.31
N THR A 144 -0.22 8.40 18.77
CA THR A 144 -1.17 7.71 19.66
C THR A 144 -1.90 6.58 18.93
N THR A 145 -2.38 6.82 17.70
CA THR A 145 -3.01 5.76 16.89
C THR A 145 -2.00 4.69 16.49
N ASN A 146 -0.77 5.07 16.12
CA ASN A 146 0.28 4.12 15.80
C ASN A 146 0.70 3.27 17.01
N PHE A 147 0.76 3.82 18.23
CA PHE A 147 1.01 3.05 19.47
C PHE A 147 0.02 1.88 19.63
N PHE A 148 -1.28 2.11 19.41
CA PHE A 148 -2.28 1.03 19.48
C PHE A 148 -2.16 0.05 18.30
N TYR A 149 -1.77 0.51 17.11
CA TYR A 149 -1.48 -0.40 16.00
C TYR A 149 -0.23 -1.26 16.22
N MET A 150 0.84 -0.74 16.86
CA MET A 150 2.00 -1.56 17.25
C MET A 150 1.57 -2.70 18.18
N LYS A 151 0.82 -2.37 19.25
CA LYS A 151 0.22 -3.34 20.18
C LYS A 151 -0.61 -4.41 19.45
N PHE A 152 -1.50 -3.97 18.55
CA PHE A 152 -2.42 -4.85 17.82
C PHE A 152 -1.68 -5.78 16.84
N PHE A 153 -0.82 -5.25 15.96
CA PHE A 153 -0.27 -6.03 14.84
C PHE A 153 0.77 -7.07 15.22
N GLY A 154 1.53 -6.85 16.30
CA GLY A 154 2.36 -7.90 16.89
C GLY A 154 1.72 -8.63 18.08
N ASN A 155 0.41 -8.45 18.31
CA ASN A 155 -0.40 -9.24 19.24
C ASN A 155 0.11 -9.21 20.71
N ILE A 156 0.34 -8.00 21.25
CA ILE A 156 0.72 -7.80 22.66
C ILE A 156 -0.54 -7.64 23.54
N THR A 157 -0.64 -8.38 24.64
CA THR A 157 -1.71 -8.20 25.65
C THR A 157 -1.49 -6.97 26.53
N ASP A 158 -2.54 -6.52 27.22
CA ASP A 158 -2.43 -5.41 28.18
C ASP A 158 -1.35 -5.67 29.23
N GLU A 159 -1.32 -6.86 29.83
CA GLU A 159 -0.32 -7.22 30.83
C GLU A 159 1.10 -7.23 30.25
N GLN A 160 1.30 -7.73 29.04
CA GLN A 160 2.63 -7.75 28.41
C GLN A 160 3.15 -6.33 28.14
N LEU A 161 2.27 -5.42 27.69
CA LEU A 161 2.64 -4.05 27.40
C LEU A 161 2.89 -3.24 28.69
N LEU A 162 2.06 -3.42 29.73
CA LEU A 162 2.29 -2.86 31.06
C LEU A 162 3.58 -3.38 31.71
N ALA A 163 3.89 -4.69 31.57
CA ALA A 163 5.15 -5.27 32.05
C ALA A 163 6.36 -4.63 31.35
N HIS A 164 6.28 -4.36 30.05
CA HIS A 164 7.38 -3.73 29.32
C HIS A 164 7.61 -2.28 29.76
N PHE A 165 6.54 -1.50 29.95
CA PHE A 165 6.62 -0.17 30.57
C PHE A 165 7.31 -0.20 31.94
N PHE A 166 6.89 -1.13 32.79
CA PHE A 166 7.41 -1.33 34.13
C PHE A 166 8.91 -1.65 34.13
N ASN A 167 9.33 -2.56 33.25
CA ASN A 167 10.73 -2.99 33.15
C ASN A 167 11.65 -1.95 32.48
N MET A 168 11.16 -1.19 31.49
CA MET A 168 11.98 -0.25 30.73
C MET A 168 12.25 1.08 31.46
N LYS A 169 11.26 1.64 32.14
CA LYS A 169 11.24 3.09 32.45
C LYS A 169 11.41 3.43 33.93
N VAL A 170 11.46 2.44 34.82
CA VAL A 170 11.71 2.69 36.25
C VAL A 170 13.20 2.69 36.55
N ALA A 171 13.83 3.86 36.38
CA ALA A 171 15.26 4.08 36.63
C ALA A 171 15.47 5.01 37.83
N ASN A 172 15.50 4.44 39.05
CA ASN A 172 15.83 5.19 40.27
C ASN A 172 16.57 4.33 41.30
N PHE A 173 17.79 3.90 40.95
CA PHE A 173 18.69 3.08 41.78
C PHE A 173 18.99 3.64 43.19
N ASN A 174 18.65 4.91 43.46
CA ASN A 174 18.86 5.59 44.74
C ASN A 174 17.57 5.87 45.56
N SER A 175 16.37 5.45 45.09
CA SER A 175 15.12 5.71 45.84
C SER A 175 14.72 4.55 46.75
N LYS A 176 14.33 4.85 48.00
CA LYS A 176 13.64 3.91 48.91
C LYS A 176 12.16 3.66 48.55
N ILE A 177 11.78 3.92 47.29
CA ILE A 177 10.41 3.81 46.79
C ILE A 177 10.40 2.61 45.85
N ASP A 178 9.45 1.69 46.04
CA ASP A 178 9.32 0.53 45.16
C ASP A 178 8.98 0.95 43.73
N ASN A 179 9.45 0.17 42.77
CA ASN A 179 9.26 0.47 41.36
C ASN A 179 7.78 0.60 40.97
N SER A 180 6.88 -0.21 41.57
CA SER A 180 5.45 -0.18 41.28
C SER A 180 4.78 1.09 41.82
N VAL A 181 5.16 1.52 43.02
CA VAL A 181 4.72 2.78 43.63
C VAL A 181 5.13 3.98 42.76
N GLN A 182 6.36 3.98 42.23
CA GLN A 182 6.81 5.05 41.32
C GLN A 182 6.04 5.03 39.99
N PHE A 183 5.83 3.85 39.40
CA PHE A 183 5.06 3.69 38.16
C PHE A 183 3.62 4.19 38.28
N ILE A 184 2.95 3.86 39.39
CA ILE A 184 1.59 4.31 39.70
C ILE A 184 1.54 5.83 39.93
N ARG A 185 2.55 6.40 40.60
CA ARG A 185 2.66 7.87 40.81
C ARG A 185 2.78 8.64 39.50
N ASP A 186 3.62 8.19 38.57
CA ASP A 186 3.78 8.85 37.27
C ASP A 186 2.50 8.73 36.42
N ILE A 187 1.83 7.58 36.44
CA ILE A 187 0.50 7.39 35.82
C ILE A 187 -0.54 8.35 36.43
N ASN A 188 -0.67 8.37 37.76
CA ASN A 188 -1.60 9.25 38.48
C ASN A 188 -1.36 10.72 38.13
N LYS A 189 -0.08 11.15 38.14
CA LYS A 189 0.37 12.51 37.82
C LYS A 189 0.08 12.91 36.36
N ALA A 190 0.42 12.04 35.40
CA ALA A 190 0.26 12.33 33.96
C ALA A 190 -1.22 12.35 33.52
N ASN A 191 -2.05 11.49 34.13
CA ASN A 191 -3.46 11.32 33.75
C ASN A 191 -4.44 12.08 34.65
N LYS A 192 -3.98 12.63 35.77
CA LYS A 192 -4.79 13.29 36.83
C LYS A 192 -5.83 12.34 37.45
N ILE A 193 -5.45 11.08 37.64
CA ILE A 193 -6.28 10.02 38.24
C ILE A 193 -5.72 9.61 39.61
N GLN A 194 -6.50 8.79 40.32
CA GLN A 194 -6.13 8.24 41.63
C GLN A 194 -6.34 6.72 41.63
N ILE A 195 -5.30 6.01 41.26
CA ILE A 195 -5.07 4.56 41.45
C ILE A 195 -4.39 4.38 42.81
N ASN A 196 -4.69 3.29 43.51
CA ASN A 196 -4.09 2.97 44.80
C ASN A 196 -2.57 2.73 44.65
N GLU A 197 -1.74 3.29 45.52
CA GLU A 197 -0.28 3.01 45.51
C GLU A 197 0.07 1.70 46.22
N ASN A 198 -0.81 1.16 47.06
CA ASN A 198 -0.58 -0.07 47.81
C ASN A 198 -0.85 -1.32 46.96
N PHE A 199 0.01 -1.56 45.97
CA PHE A 199 0.09 -2.81 45.23
C PHE A 199 1.22 -3.69 45.77
N ASP A 200 0.85 -4.87 46.26
CA ASP A 200 1.77 -6.00 46.42
C ASP A 200 2.35 -6.37 45.04
N SER A 201 3.67 -6.29 44.91
CA SER A 201 4.41 -6.50 43.66
C SER A 201 4.69 -7.98 43.35
N GLU A 202 4.58 -8.87 44.34
CA GLU A 202 4.71 -10.33 44.18
C GLU A 202 3.35 -11.00 43.89
N SER A 203 2.25 -10.26 44.07
CA SER A 203 0.87 -10.72 43.92
C SER A 203 0.52 -11.29 42.52
N PRO A 204 0.03 -12.53 42.41
CA PRO A 204 -0.47 -13.08 41.15
C PRO A 204 -1.59 -12.21 40.54
N GLY A 205 -1.48 -11.94 39.24
CA GLY A 205 -2.46 -11.12 38.50
C GLY A 205 -2.34 -9.61 38.71
N LEU A 206 -1.26 -9.12 39.34
CA LEU A 206 -0.92 -7.70 39.55
C LEU A 206 -1.31 -6.79 38.37
N LEU A 207 -0.79 -7.10 37.18
CA LEU A 207 -0.94 -6.25 35.99
C LEU A 207 -2.39 -6.21 35.49
N THR A 208 -3.13 -7.33 35.56
CA THR A 208 -4.56 -7.38 35.25
C THR A 208 -5.39 -6.59 36.27
N ARG A 209 -5.00 -6.57 37.55
CA ARG A 209 -5.64 -5.70 38.57
C ARG A 209 -5.36 -4.22 38.28
N LEU A 210 -4.11 -3.87 37.97
CA LEU A 210 -3.71 -2.50 37.64
C LEU A 210 -4.40 -1.98 36.37
N CYS A 211 -4.49 -2.77 35.31
CA CYS A 211 -5.24 -2.43 34.10
C CYS A 211 -6.74 -2.18 34.40
N LYS A 212 -7.35 -3.01 35.25
CA LYS A 212 -8.73 -2.80 35.72
C LYS A 212 -8.90 -1.54 36.56
N GLU A 213 -7.95 -1.20 37.44
CA GLU A 213 -7.98 0.06 38.18
C GLU A 213 -7.83 1.27 37.26
N ILE A 214 -6.89 1.25 36.29
CA ILE A 214 -6.75 2.31 35.27
C ILE A 214 -8.07 2.51 34.53
N ASN A 215 -8.66 1.44 33.98
CA ASN A 215 -9.93 1.52 33.24
C ASN A 215 -11.10 1.97 34.13
N SER A 216 -11.10 1.65 35.43
CA SER A 216 -12.12 2.17 36.37
C SER A 216 -12.06 3.70 36.57
N LYS A 217 -10.91 4.33 36.29
CA LYS A 217 -10.72 5.79 36.32
C LYS A 217 -10.75 6.43 34.93
N MET A 218 -10.63 5.62 33.87
CA MET A 218 -10.57 6.04 32.47
C MET A 218 -11.41 5.08 31.60
N PRO A 219 -12.75 5.04 31.77
CA PRO A 219 -13.60 3.99 31.20
C PRO A 219 -13.62 3.97 29.66
N ASP A 220 -13.44 5.11 29.01
CA ASP A 220 -13.38 5.25 27.55
C ASP A 220 -11.95 5.08 26.99
N SER A 221 -11.06 4.41 27.74
CA SER A 221 -9.63 4.27 27.42
C SER A 221 -9.13 2.84 27.52
N ASP A 222 -8.20 2.49 26.64
CA ASP A 222 -7.26 1.38 26.84
C ASP A 222 -6.33 1.69 28.03
N CYS A 223 -6.05 0.71 28.90
CA CYS A 223 -5.25 0.94 30.12
C CYS A 223 -3.80 1.33 29.81
N ASN A 224 -3.26 0.96 28.66
CA ASN A 224 -1.91 1.31 28.23
C ASN A 224 -1.80 2.77 27.74
N PHE A 225 -2.91 3.46 27.52
CA PHE A 225 -2.88 4.90 27.21
C PHE A 225 -2.33 5.72 28.39
N ALA A 226 -2.55 5.25 29.62
CA ALA A 226 -2.11 5.92 30.82
C ALA A 226 -0.57 5.96 30.99
N PRO A 227 0.18 4.84 30.85
CA PRO A 227 1.63 4.87 30.79
C PRO A 227 2.18 5.43 29.47
N TYR A 228 1.49 5.32 28.33
CA TYR A 228 1.87 6.05 27.10
C TYR A 228 1.97 7.56 27.36
N LYS A 229 0.97 8.15 28.04
CA LYS A 229 0.98 9.56 28.46
C LYS A 229 2.06 9.90 29.49
N ALA A 230 2.42 8.95 30.36
CA ALA A 230 3.43 9.17 31.40
C ALA A 230 4.87 9.08 30.89
N TYR A 231 5.14 8.20 29.91
CA TYR A 231 6.52 7.81 29.54
C TYR A 231 6.91 7.99 28.07
N LEU A 232 5.95 8.11 27.13
CA LEU A 232 6.25 8.20 25.69
C LEU A 232 5.80 9.52 25.09
N ALA A 233 4.62 10.01 25.46
CA ALA A 233 4.08 11.28 24.98
C ALA A 233 4.96 12.47 25.37
N ASN A 234 5.21 13.35 24.41
CA ASN A 234 5.97 14.58 24.58
C ASN A 234 5.25 15.74 23.85
N PRO A 235 5.41 17.01 24.27
CA PRO A 235 4.93 18.17 23.49
C PRO A 235 5.55 18.26 22.07
N ASP A 236 6.65 17.56 21.83
CA ASP A 236 7.30 17.39 20.52
C ASP A 236 6.86 16.04 19.90
N GLU A 237 6.23 16.10 18.72
CA GLU A 237 5.74 14.91 18.00
C GLU A 237 6.88 14.01 17.51
N ASP A 238 8.02 14.57 17.10
CA ASP A 238 9.15 13.80 16.57
C ASP A 238 9.90 13.11 17.73
N LYS A 239 9.99 13.74 18.92
CA LYS A 239 10.43 13.06 20.14
C LYS A 239 9.46 11.96 20.57
N THR A 240 8.15 12.16 20.42
CA THR A 240 7.15 11.13 20.73
C THR A 240 7.28 9.93 19.78
N ARG A 241 7.53 10.17 18.48
CA ARG A 241 7.81 9.13 17.49
C ARG A 241 9.06 8.34 17.88
N LYS A 242 10.19 9.02 18.15
CA LYS A 242 11.41 8.36 18.63
C LYS A 242 11.17 7.56 19.91
N ASN A 243 10.44 8.09 20.90
CA ASN A 243 10.14 7.37 22.14
C ASN A 243 9.39 6.06 21.87
N LEU A 244 8.50 6.01 20.86
CA LEU A 244 7.81 4.80 20.44
C LEU A 244 8.76 3.81 19.73
N ASP A 245 9.64 4.31 18.87
CA ASP A 245 10.64 3.48 18.18
C ASP A 245 11.64 2.87 19.19
N ASP A 246 12.15 3.65 20.15
CA ASP A 246 13.02 3.17 21.24
C ASP A 246 12.29 2.17 22.17
N PHE A 247 10.98 2.33 22.36
CA PHE A 247 10.16 1.49 23.24
C PHE A 247 9.81 0.15 22.60
N TYR A 248 9.18 0.16 21.41
CA TYR A 248 8.84 -1.07 20.68
C TYR A 248 10.07 -1.76 20.10
N GLY A 249 11.12 -1.01 19.73
CA GLY A 249 12.43 -1.50 19.28
C GLY A 249 13.15 -2.42 20.27
N SER A 250 12.69 -2.46 21.53
CA SER A 250 13.19 -3.37 22.58
C SER A 250 12.25 -4.54 22.91
N ILE A 251 11.05 -4.58 22.31
CA ILE A 251 10.18 -5.77 22.26
C ILE A 251 10.48 -6.57 20.97
N TRP A 252 10.60 -5.86 19.85
CA TRP A 252 10.88 -6.39 18.52
C TRP A 252 11.82 -5.45 17.77
N ASN A 253 12.57 -5.94 16.79
CA ASN A 253 13.48 -5.12 15.97
C ASN A 253 12.76 -4.27 14.90
N ASN A 254 11.53 -3.82 15.16
CA ASN A 254 10.66 -3.11 14.22
C ASN A 254 10.23 -1.75 14.80
N GLY A 255 10.41 -0.67 14.04
CA GLY A 255 9.92 0.66 14.39
C GLY A 255 8.46 0.89 14.04
N VAL A 256 7.95 2.06 14.42
CA VAL A 256 6.61 2.54 14.06
C VAL A 256 6.45 2.65 12.54
N ASP A 257 7.50 3.09 11.85
CA ASP A 257 7.50 3.21 10.40
C ASP A 257 7.50 1.83 9.71
N ASP A 258 8.10 0.79 10.30
CA ASP A 258 8.03 -0.58 9.76
C ASP A 258 6.62 -1.14 9.85
N VAL A 259 5.97 -1.04 11.02
CA VAL A 259 4.57 -1.49 11.17
C VAL A 259 3.63 -0.67 10.31
N THR A 260 3.89 0.63 10.17
CA THR A 260 3.17 1.49 9.23
C THR A 260 3.32 1.01 7.79
N ASN A 261 4.54 0.69 7.34
CA ASN A 261 4.82 0.29 5.96
C ASN A 261 4.55 -1.19 5.64
N GLU A 262 4.43 -2.07 6.64
CA GLU A 262 4.20 -3.51 6.44
C GLU A 262 2.76 -3.93 6.75
N TYR A 263 2.17 -3.40 7.83
CA TYR A 263 0.84 -3.79 8.31
C TYR A 263 -0.20 -2.72 8.01
N ILE A 264 0.02 -1.46 8.41
CA ILE A 264 -1.05 -0.44 8.32
C ILE A 264 -1.32 -0.01 6.88
N LEU A 265 -0.28 0.40 6.14
CA LEU A 265 -0.42 0.95 4.79
C LEU A 265 -0.50 -0.17 3.73
N PRO A 266 -1.49 -0.11 2.81
CA PRO A 266 -1.66 -1.16 1.83
C PRO A 266 -0.56 -1.29 0.78
N ARG A 267 -0.21 -2.53 0.43
CA ARG A 267 0.94 -2.86 -0.41
C ARG A 267 0.84 -4.25 -1.02
N GLY A 268 1.65 -4.49 -2.05
CA GLY A 268 1.98 -5.84 -2.50
C GLY A 268 2.74 -5.89 -3.82
N SER A 269 3.26 -7.07 -4.13
CA SER A 269 4.04 -7.38 -5.33
C SER A 269 3.31 -8.45 -6.13
N ILE A 270 3.22 -8.30 -7.45
CA ILE A 270 2.64 -9.30 -8.33
C ILE A 270 3.61 -9.63 -9.47
N ASP A 271 3.96 -10.91 -9.56
CA ASP A 271 4.86 -11.49 -10.53
C ASP A 271 4.06 -12.15 -11.68
N LEU A 272 4.57 -12.00 -12.90
CA LEU A 272 3.89 -12.37 -14.15
C LEU A 272 4.79 -13.25 -15.04
N PRO A 273 4.23 -14.16 -15.85
CA PRO A 273 4.99 -14.96 -16.81
C PRO A 273 5.49 -14.11 -17.97
N GLN A 274 6.61 -14.52 -18.56
CA GLN A 274 7.16 -13.88 -19.75
C GLN A 274 6.13 -13.89 -20.91
N ASN A 275 6.01 -12.76 -21.58
CA ASN A 275 5.10 -12.51 -22.70
C ASN A 275 3.59 -12.63 -22.38
N ALA A 276 3.18 -12.67 -21.09
CA ALA A 276 1.77 -12.85 -20.73
C ALA A 276 0.94 -11.54 -20.79
N LEU A 277 1.50 -10.43 -20.31
CA LEU A 277 0.90 -9.10 -20.34
C LEU A 277 1.89 -8.08 -20.92
N LYS A 278 1.44 -7.32 -21.91
CA LYS A 278 2.17 -6.20 -22.54
C LYS A 278 1.64 -4.87 -22.01
N LEU A 279 2.51 -3.97 -21.56
CA LEU A 279 2.17 -2.56 -21.35
C LEU A 279 2.58 -1.76 -22.59
N VAL A 280 1.59 -1.18 -23.28
CA VAL A 280 1.80 -0.15 -24.30
C VAL A 280 1.81 1.22 -23.63
N LEU A 281 2.81 2.03 -23.95
CA LEU A 281 2.98 3.39 -23.44
C LEU A 281 2.20 4.39 -24.30
N PRO A 282 1.69 5.50 -23.72
CA PRO A 282 0.95 6.50 -24.49
C PRO A 282 1.86 7.23 -25.48
N ASN A 283 1.67 6.98 -26.79
CA ASN A 283 2.50 7.50 -27.88
C ASN A 283 2.65 9.04 -27.90
N GLN A 284 1.61 9.77 -27.49
CA GLN A 284 1.60 11.21 -27.24
C GLN A 284 2.68 11.71 -26.24
N PHE A 285 3.26 10.80 -25.43
CA PHE A 285 4.30 11.09 -24.45
C PHE A 285 5.57 10.23 -24.62
N PHE A 286 5.46 9.05 -25.21
CA PHE A 286 6.55 8.08 -25.41
C PHE A 286 6.62 7.63 -26.87
N TYR A 287 7.67 8.02 -27.59
CA TYR A 287 7.75 7.83 -29.05
C TYR A 287 9.12 7.28 -29.47
N GLY A 288 9.14 6.43 -30.52
CA GLY A 288 10.35 5.80 -31.02
C GLY A 288 11.34 6.81 -31.61
N LYS A 289 11.03 7.36 -32.80
CA LYS A 289 11.94 8.26 -33.53
C LYS A 289 11.59 9.75 -33.43
N SER A 290 10.30 10.10 -33.36
CA SER A 290 9.85 11.51 -33.32
C SER A 290 8.44 11.62 -32.71
N LYS A 291 8.02 12.81 -32.29
CA LYS A 291 6.71 13.06 -31.66
C LYS A 291 5.49 12.72 -32.54
N ASN A 292 5.70 12.54 -33.85
CA ASN A 292 4.65 12.17 -34.81
C ASN A 292 4.71 10.66 -35.17
N ASP A 293 5.63 9.91 -34.59
CA ASP A 293 5.77 8.46 -34.75
C ASP A 293 4.60 7.75 -34.06
N GLN A 294 3.77 7.05 -34.82
CA GLN A 294 2.59 6.34 -34.31
C GLN A 294 2.90 4.90 -33.85
N SER A 295 4.16 4.48 -33.88
CA SER A 295 4.58 3.15 -33.44
C SER A 295 4.31 2.95 -31.94
N ASP A 296 3.53 1.92 -31.58
CA ASP A 296 3.29 1.52 -30.18
C ASP A 296 4.65 1.20 -29.50
N VAL A 297 5.10 2.04 -28.57
CA VAL A 297 6.22 1.71 -27.67
C VAL A 297 5.68 0.83 -26.55
N PHE A 298 6.24 -0.36 -26.33
CA PHE A 298 5.73 -1.30 -25.35
C PHE A 298 6.80 -2.20 -24.73
N PHE A 299 6.49 -2.81 -23.57
CA PHE A 299 7.25 -3.92 -23.00
C PHE A 299 6.34 -5.01 -22.43
N TYR A 300 6.87 -6.22 -22.20
CA TYR A 300 6.19 -7.24 -21.42
C TYR A 300 6.45 -7.06 -19.93
N ILE A 301 5.40 -7.10 -19.12
CA ILE A 301 5.46 -6.83 -17.68
C ILE A 301 5.95 -8.09 -16.96
N ASN A 302 7.05 -7.95 -16.19
CA ASN A 302 7.58 -8.99 -15.31
C ASN A 302 6.94 -8.91 -13.92
N ASN A 303 6.85 -7.71 -13.36
CA ASN A 303 6.35 -7.51 -12.02
C ASN A 303 5.61 -6.17 -11.91
N ILE A 304 4.54 -6.11 -11.12
CA ILE A 304 3.98 -4.86 -10.60
C ILE A 304 4.06 -4.88 -9.09
N GLN A 305 4.87 -3.97 -8.54
CA GLN A 305 4.84 -3.59 -7.14
C GLN A 305 3.87 -2.43 -6.96
N HIS A 306 3.16 -2.42 -5.83
CA HIS A 306 2.35 -1.28 -5.44
C HIS A 306 2.47 -1.01 -3.94
N ASN A 307 2.34 0.25 -3.54
CA ASN A 307 2.22 0.65 -2.14
C ASN A 307 1.49 1.99 -2.03
N LEU A 308 0.63 2.10 -1.01
CA LEU A 308 0.13 3.38 -0.54
C LEU A 308 1.20 3.99 0.37
N THR A 309 1.47 5.27 0.21
CA THR A 309 2.29 6.06 1.14
C THR A 309 1.55 7.36 1.48
N TYR A 310 2.07 8.13 2.43
CA TYR A 310 1.50 9.42 2.81
C TYR A 310 2.53 10.53 2.62
N ASP A 311 2.25 11.44 1.69
CA ASP A 311 3.09 12.61 1.46
C ASP A 311 2.83 13.63 2.58
N PHE A 312 3.73 13.70 3.56
CA PHE A 312 3.62 14.62 4.69
C PHE A 312 3.68 16.11 4.30
N LYS A 313 4.23 16.45 3.13
CA LYS A 313 4.33 17.83 2.64
C LYS A 313 3.02 18.26 1.97
N LEU A 314 2.40 17.37 1.21
CA LEU A 314 1.10 17.58 0.56
C LEU A 314 -0.11 17.19 1.44
N LYS A 315 0.13 16.53 2.58
CA LYS A 315 -0.85 16.00 3.53
C LYS A 315 -1.93 15.14 2.85
N THR A 316 -1.47 14.21 2.02
CA THR A 316 -2.35 13.33 1.23
C THR A 316 -1.71 11.97 1.05
N TYR A 317 -2.53 10.93 0.93
CA TYR A 317 -2.04 9.64 0.48
C TYR A 317 -1.62 9.71 -0.99
N VAL A 318 -0.66 8.88 -1.37
CA VAL A 318 -0.17 8.71 -2.73
C VAL A 318 -0.09 7.22 -3.02
N PHE A 319 -0.69 6.77 -4.12
CA PHE A 319 -0.50 5.41 -4.59
C PHE A 319 0.68 5.34 -5.55
N ILE A 320 1.63 4.46 -5.27
CA ILE A 320 2.73 4.19 -6.20
C ILE A 320 2.46 2.84 -6.86
N PHE A 321 2.46 2.81 -8.20
CA PHE A 321 2.47 1.58 -9.00
C PHE A 321 3.77 1.49 -9.77
N LYS A 322 4.66 0.59 -9.36
CA LYS A 322 5.96 0.34 -9.95
C LYS A 322 5.89 -0.86 -10.89
N ILE A 323 5.91 -0.58 -12.18
CA ILE A 323 5.80 -1.56 -13.26
C ILE A 323 7.20 -1.88 -13.79
N THR A 324 7.62 -3.13 -13.62
CA THR A 324 8.95 -3.63 -13.99
C THR A 324 8.84 -4.45 -15.29
N PRO A 325 9.58 -4.11 -16.36
CA PRO A 325 9.62 -4.89 -17.59
C PRO A 325 10.40 -6.21 -17.42
N PHE A 326 10.16 -7.17 -18.32
CA PHE A 326 11.13 -8.24 -18.57
C PHE A 326 12.39 -7.67 -19.22
N ALA A 327 13.56 -8.27 -18.93
CA ALA A 327 14.81 -7.95 -19.61
C ALA A 327 14.63 -8.06 -21.13
N ASP A 328 15.14 -7.06 -21.85
CA ASP A 328 15.13 -6.93 -23.33
C ASP A 328 13.75 -7.07 -24.00
N SER A 329 12.66 -6.95 -23.24
CA SER A 329 11.28 -7.08 -23.73
C SER A 329 10.69 -5.79 -24.33
N LEU A 330 11.45 -4.70 -24.34
CA LEU A 330 11.02 -3.40 -24.87
C LEU A 330 11.10 -3.39 -26.40
N SER A 331 10.02 -2.92 -27.04
CA SER A 331 9.82 -2.96 -28.50
C SER A 331 10.87 -2.22 -29.32
N SER A 332 11.38 -1.11 -28.79
CA SER A 332 12.38 -0.24 -29.42
C SER A 332 13.02 0.66 -28.37
N ASP A 333 14.13 1.30 -28.74
CA ASP A 333 14.53 2.54 -28.07
C ASP A 333 13.41 3.58 -28.19
N PHE A 334 13.30 4.51 -27.24
CA PHE A 334 12.24 5.52 -27.23
C PHE A 334 12.68 6.82 -26.57
N LYS A 335 11.85 7.86 -26.70
CA LYS A 335 12.04 9.17 -26.10
C LYS A 335 10.79 9.68 -25.42
N PHE A 336 10.96 10.57 -24.43
CA PHE A 336 9.88 11.28 -23.76
C PHE A 336 10.33 12.65 -23.27
N ILE A 337 9.39 13.53 -22.88
CA ILE A 337 9.69 14.87 -22.36
C ILE A 337 9.71 14.85 -20.83
N SER A 338 10.86 15.09 -20.21
CA SER A 338 11.02 15.15 -18.76
C SER A 338 11.04 16.59 -18.22
N SER A 339 10.68 16.77 -16.95
CA SER A 339 11.08 17.93 -16.15
C SER A 339 12.06 17.44 -15.08
N TYR A 340 13.25 18.06 -15.01
CA TYR A 340 14.31 17.63 -14.10
C TYR A 340 15.11 18.82 -13.56
N HIS A 341 15.70 18.66 -12.37
CA HIS A 341 16.62 19.66 -11.84
C HIS A 341 18.02 19.44 -12.43
N ASN A 342 18.49 20.41 -13.23
CA ASN A 342 19.85 20.42 -13.73
C ASN A 342 20.79 20.95 -12.64
N THR A 343 21.45 20.03 -11.93
CA THR A 343 22.38 20.33 -10.82
C THR A 343 23.52 21.26 -11.24
N LEU A 344 24.08 21.10 -12.44
CA LEU A 344 25.16 21.95 -12.97
C LEU A 344 24.72 23.39 -13.23
N LYS A 345 23.41 23.65 -13.33
CA LYS A 345 22.82 24.97 -13.57
C LYS A 345 21.94 25.47 -12.40
N GLY A 346 21.86 24.71 -11.31
CA GLY A 346 21.04 25.01 -10.12
C GLY A 346 19.54 25.23 -10.37
N LYS A 347 18.97 24.74 -11.49
CA LYS A 347 17.59 25.09 -11.91
C LYS A 347 16.82 23.93 -12.51
N GLN A 348 15.48 24.02 -12.48
CA GLN A 348 14.60 23.14 -13.26
C GLN A 348 14.78 23.40 -14.76
N GLU A 349 14.88 22.33 -15.54
CA GLU A 349 14.87 22.34 -17.00
C GLU A 349 13.86 21.32 -17.53
N VAL A 350 13.45 21.48 -18.78
CA VAL A 350 12.55 20.57 -19.49
C VAL A 350 13.27 20.14 -20.76
N GLY A 351 13.39 18.83 -20.98
CA GLY A 351 14.18 18.27 -22.08
C GLY A 351 13.59 16.97 -22.62
N GLU A 352 14.02 16.59 -23.82
CA GLU A 352 13.79 15.27 -24.37
C GLU A 352 14.82 14.31 -23.79
N ILE A 353 14.35 13.23 -23.16
CA ILE A 353 15.18 12.13 -22.66
C ILE A 353 15.07 10.98 -23.65
N GLU A 354 16.21 10.45 -24.07
CA GLU A 354 16.33 9.26 -24.91
C GLU A 354 16.64 8.04 -24.04
N VAL A 355 16.05 6.89 -24.37
CA VAL A 355 16.09 5.66 -23.58
C VAL A 355 16.40 4.47 -24.48
N LYS A 356 17.51 3.77 -24.23
CA LYS A 356 17.79 2.52 -24.94
C LYS A 356 16.99 1.36 -24.33
N LYS A 357 16.65 0.38 -25.16
CA LYS A 357 15.77 -0.75 -24.82
C LYS A 357 16.22 -1.60 -23.64
N ASN A 358 17.52 -1.62 -23.35
CA ASN A 358 18.13 -2.32 -22.23
C ASN A 358 18.30 -1.46 -20.98
N GLU A 359 18.22 -0.12 -21.07
CA GLU A 359 18.51 0.82 -19.97
C GLU A 359 17.33 1.03 -19.01
N ILE A 360 16.09 0.76 -19.44
CA ILE A 360 14.91 0.90 -18.57
C ILE A 360 14.91 -0.13 -17.42
N LYS A 361 14.70 0.37 -16.19
CA LYS A 361 14.60 -0.43 -14.96
C LYS A 361 13.14 -0.66 -14.54
N ASN A 362 12.35 0.40 -14.46
CA ASN A 362 10.91 0.37 -14.15
C ASN A 362 10.24 1.71 -14.53
N ILE A 363 8.90 1.70 -14.62
CA ILE A 363 8.09 2.93 -14.65
C ILE A 363 7.28 2.98 -13.36
N GLU A 364 7.24 4.13 -12.69
CA GLU A 364 6.39 4.37 -11.54
C GLU A 364 5.26 5.35 -11.88
N LEU A 365 4.02 4.95 -11.60
CA LEU A 365 2.83 5.77 -11.71
C LEU A 365 2.47 6.23 -10.30
N LEU A 366 2.67 7.52 -10.01
CA LEU A 366 2.33 8.14 -8.72
C LEU A 366 0.93 8.73 -8.83
N LEU A 367 -0.04 7.97 -8.36
CA LEU A 367 -1.46 8.26 -8.36
C LEU A 367 -1.84 9.08 -7.10
N TYR A 368 -2.10 10.36 -7.29
CA TYR A 368 -2.70 11.26 -6.31
C TYR A 368 -4.24 11.29 -6.48
N PRO A 369 -5.00 11.88 -5.54
CA PRO A 369 -6.46 11.95 -5.63
C PRO A 369 -7.02 12.81 -6.77
N ASP A 370 -6.21 13.71 -7.33
CA ASP A 370 -6.55 14.68 -8.38
C ASP A 370 -5.77 14.47 -9.68
N ARG A 371 -4.66 13.74 -9.64
CA ARG A 371 -3.71 13.60 -10.76
C ARG A 371 -2.90 12.31 -10.70
N MET A 372 -2.36 11.89 -11.83
CA MET A 372 -1.25 10.93 -11.88
C MET A 372 0.01 11.63 -12.40
N GLU A 373 1.14 11.35 -11.76
CA GLU A 373 2.48 11.68 -12.23
C GLU A 373 3.21 10.40 -12.66
N VAL A 374 4.21 10.51 -13.54
CA VAL A 374 4.96 9.36 -14.04
C VAL A 374 6.45 9.61 -13.89
N GLN A 375 7.17 8.59 -13.42
CA GLN A 375 8.63 8.58 -13.34
C GLN A 375 9.18 7.36 -14.08
N VAL A 376 10.19 7.56 -14.93
CA VAL A 376 10.92 6.47 -15.58
C VAL A 376 12.24 6.29 -14.85
N TYR A 377 12.53 5.06 -14.42
CA TYR A 377 13.75 4.68 -13.73
C TYR A 377 14.67 3.90 -14.67
N PHE A 378 15.97 4.15 -14.54
CA PHE A 378 17.02 3.60 -15.39
C PHE A 378 17.96 2.74 -14.57
N LYS A 379 18.53 1.72 -15.21
CA LYS A 379 19.63 0.95 -14.65
C LYS A 379 20.89 1.81 -14.68
N GLY A 380 21.60 1.91 -13.56
CA GLY A 380 22.96 2.43 -13.58
C GLY A 380 23.90 1.51 -14.38
N ASN A 381 24.70 2.10 -15.29
CA ASN A 381 25.84 1.37 -15.88
C ASN A 381 26.95 1.23 -14.83
N ASP A 382 27.55 0.04 -14.72
CA ASP A 382 28.77 -0.25 -13.95
C ASP A 382 28.77 0.31 -12.52
N ASN A 383 27.84 -0.17 -11.69
CA ASN A 383 27.68 0.18 -10.27
C ASN A 383 27.46 1.68 -9.96
N ARG A 384 27.13 2.50 -10.95
CA ARG A 384 26.68 3.89 -10.73
C ARG A 384 25.24 3.89 -10.19
N PHE A 385 24.90 4.95 -9.46
CA PHE A 385 23.56 5.14 -8.90
C PHE A 385 22.47 5.04 -9.99
N ASP A 386 21.39 4.31 -9.70
CA ASP A 386 20.18 4.37 -10.51
C ASP A 386 19.63 5.80 -10.49
N TYR A 387 19.25 6.29 -11.67
CA TYR A 387 18.65 7.61 -11.84
C TYR A 387 17.23 7.47 -12.38
N HIS A 388 16.45 8.55 -12.27
CA HIS A 388 15.08 8.62 -12.75
C HIS A 388 14.78 9.98 -13.35
N TYR A 389 13.78 10.02 -14.22
CA TYR A 389 13.29 11.23 -14.86
C TYR A 389 11.76 11.28 -14.73
N LYS A 390 11.25 12.36 -14.12
CA LYS A 390 9.81 12.64 -14.05
C LYS A 390 9.31 13.13 -15.41
N LEU A 391 8.25 12.51 -15.92
CA LEU A 391 7.56 12.97 -17.12
C LEU A 391 7.01 14.38 -16.88
N LYS A 392 7.20 15.29 -17.84
CA LYS A 392 6.72 16.68 -17.73
C LYS A 392 5.19 16.75 -17.60
N ASN A 393 4.49 15.81 -18.22
CA ASN A 393 3.04 15.77 -18.29
C ASN A 393 2.43 15.14 -17.03
N ILE A 394 1.52 15.90 -16.41
CA ILE A 394 0.64 15.46 -15.33
C ILE A 394 -0.69 15.06 -15.94
N PHE A 395 -1.23 13.92 -15.54
CA PHE A 395 -2.51 13.40 -16.03
C PHE A 395 -3.61 13.80 -15.05
N ASN A 396 -4.46 14.75 -15.45
CA ASN A 396 -5.56 15.22 -14.58
C ASN A 396 -6.65 14.15 -14.45
N ILE A 397 -6.91 13.72 -13.21
CA ILE A 397 -7.91 12.71 -12.91
C ILE A 397 -9.23 13.42 -12.63
N LYS A 398 -10.18 13.25 -13.56
CA LYS A 398 -11.55 13.69 -13.34
C LYS A 398 -12.18 12.83 -12.25
N LYS A 399 -12.27 13.38 -11.04
CA LYS A 399 -13.19 12.88 -10.02
C LYS A 399 -14.59 12.83 -10.64
N ASN A 400 -15.13 11.63 -10.80
CA ASN A 400 -16.53 11.47 -11.16
C ASN A 400 -17.34 11.86 -9.93
N ASN A 401 -17.97 13.03 -9.96
CA ASN A 401 -18.91 13.44 -8.93
C ASN A 401 -20.14 12.51 -9.01
N GLN A 402 -20.23 11.57 -8.07
CA GLN A 402 -21.35 10.66 -7.81
C GLN A 402 -21.49 10.52 -6.29
#